data_AF-A0A519YIR0-F1
#
_entry.id   AF-A0A519YIR0-F1
#
_cell.length_a   1.000
_cell.length_b   1.000
_cell.length_c   1.000
_cell.angle_alpha   90.00
_cell.angle_beta   90.00
_cell.angle_gamma   90.00
#
_symmetry.space_group_name_H-M   'P 1'
#
loop_
_entity.id
_entity.type
_entity.pdbx_description
1 polymer ?
#
loop_
_entity_poly.entity_id
_entity_poly.type
_entity_poly.pdbx_seq_one_letter_code
_entity_poly.pdbx_strand_id
1 'polypeptide(L)'
;MGYYAAWTANARNSPLANINLSGGGGSNMTLYCTMTSALVPNSSPVFVNDAVANVCANDTTYILNNAVDPDGDQLVYSFGTPYGGTSLTLPATWPIPPVTIPFVTGYDVVNPLGRAANFPGNYANVNATTGISKYRTAANLGTLYVVAVDVSEFRTINGRRVLIENDD
;
A
#
# COMPACT_ATOMS: atom_id res chain seq x y z
N MET A 1 -22.14 11.55 -5.63
CA MET A 1 -20.85 12.17 -6.02
C MET A 1 -19.90 11.85 -4.88
N GLY A 2 -18.77 11.19 -5.16
CA GLY A 2 -17.75 10.87 -4.15
C GLY A 2 -16.62 11.91 -4.14
N TYR A 3 -15.70 11.78 -3.19
CA TYR A 3 -14.51 12.62 -3.07
C TYR A 3 -13.25 11.77 -3.11
N TYR A 4 -12.12 12.41 -3.42
CA TYR A 4 -10.80 11.81 -3.28
C TYR A 4 -10.01 12.66 -2.29
N ALA A 5 -9.32 12.04 -1.35
CA ALA A 5 -8.27 12.69 -0.58
C ALA A 5 -6.94 12.10 -0.97
N ALA A 6 -5.91 12.95 -1.01
CA ALA A 6 -4.56 12.50 -1.30
C ALA A 6 -3.55 13.37 -0.57
N TRP A 7 -2.45 12.75 -0.17
CA TRP A 7 -1.33 13.40 0.51
C TRP A 7 -0.03 13.03 -0.18
N THR A 8 0.87 14.00 -0.36
CA THR A 8 2.18 13.76 -0.97
C THR A 8 3.28 14.42 -0.14
N ALA A 9 4.33 13.66 0.18
CA ALA A 9 5.49 14.14 0.93
C ALA A 9 6.78 13.46 0.45
N ASN A 10 7.93 14.06 0.75
CA ASN A 10 9.27 13.50 0.55
C ASN A 10 9.63 12.48 1.64
N ALA A 11 8.73 11.54 1.92
CA ALA A 11 8.79 10.62 3.05
C ALA A 11 9.26 9.20 2.69
N ARG A 12 9.60 8.95 1.43
CA ARG A 12 10.04 7.62 0.99
C ARG A 12 11.52 7.40 1.32
N ASN A 13 11.80 6.31 2.02
CA ASN A 13 13.17 5.85 2.27
C ASN A 13 13.87 5.53 0.94
N SER A 14 15.12 5.94 0.77
CA SER A 14 15.90 5.80 -0.46
C SER A 14 17.36 5.46 -0.12
N PRO A 15 18.07 4.62 -0.92
CA PRO A 15 17.64 4.01 -2.19
C PRO A 15 16.73 2.79 -2.01
N LEU A 16 15.88 2.50 -3.00
CA LEU A 16 14.98 1.33 -3.03
C LEU A 16 15.36 0.35 -4.14
N ALA A 17 15.33 -0.94 -3.83
CA ALA A 17 15.74 -1.98 -4.75
C ALA A 17 14.68 -2.35 -5.81
N ASN A 18 13.40 -2.08 -5.54
CA ASN A 18 12.29 -2.65 -6.30
C ASN A 18 11.49 -1.66 -7.15
N ILE A 19 11.73 -0.35 -7.05
CA ILE A 19 11.03 0.65 -7.87
C ILE A 19 12.00 1.58 -8.59
N ASN A 20 11.60 2.06 -9.77
CA ASN A 20 12.44 2.95 -10.56
C ASN A 20 12.27 4.41 -10.10
N LEU A 21 13.32 4.97 -9.50
CA LEU A 21 13.33 6.33 -8.97
C LEU A 21 13.80 7.39 -10.00
N SER A 22 14.21 7.00 -11.20
CA SER A 22 14.86 7.89 -12.18
C SER A 22 13.91 8.86 -12.91
N GLY A 23 12.60 8.78 -12.69
CA GLY A 23 11.57 9.59 -13.37
C GLY A 23 11.20 10.91 -12.68
N GLY A 24 11.88 11.27 -11.58
CA GLY A 24 11.45 12.36 -10.69
C GLY A 24 10.44 11.85 -9.65
N GLY A 25 10.55 12.34 -8.41
CA GLY A 25 9.72 11.85 -7.29
C GLY A 25 10.27 10.64 -6.54
N GLY A 26 11.56 10.33 -6.69
CA GLY A 26 12.17 9.13 -6.11
C GLY A 26 12.11 9.01 -4.59
N SER A 27 12.00 10.15 -3.88
CA SER A 27 11.76 10.20 -2.43
C SER A 27 10.31 10.60 -2.10
N ASN A 28 9.49 10.87 -3.12
CA ASN A 28 8.10 11.26 -2.91
C ASN A 28 7.23 10.02 -2.75
N MET A 29 6.35 10.09 -1.77
CA MET A 29 5.31 9.11 -1.49
C MET A 29 3.98 9.83 -1.59
N THR A 30 3.07 9.26 -2.35
CA THR A 30 1.67 9.70 -2.41
C THR A 30 0.79 8.60 -1.84
N LEU A 31 -0.11 8.97 -0.94
CA LEU A 31 -1.21 8.14 -0.44
C LEU A 31 -2.51 8.75 -0.94
N TYR A 32 -3.51 7.94 -1.24
CA TYR A 32 -4.83 8.45 -1.59
C TYR A 32 -5.93 7.50 -1.12
N CYS A 33 -7.13 8.05 -0.95
CA CYS A 33 -8.32 7.27 -0.72
C CYS A 33 -9.51 7.77 -1.55
N THR A 34 -10.50 6.91 -1.69
CA THR A 34 -11.78 7.21 -2.37
C THR A 34 -12.92 7.21 -1.36
N MET A 35 -13.60 8.34 -1.19
CA MET A 35 -14.75 8.45 -0.31
C MET A 35 -16.05 8.35 -1.10
N THR A 36 -16.97 7.50 -0.63
CA THR A 36 -18.30 7.37 -1.23
C THR A 36 -19.14 8.64 -1.06
N SER A 37 -20.31 8.64 -1.71
CA SER A 37 -21.27 9.75 -1.62
C SER A 37 -21.77 9.91 -0.19
N ALA A 38 -22.00 11.16 0.24
CA ALA A 38 -22.58 11.49 1.55
C ALA A 38 -23.96 10.85 1.86
N LEU A 39 -24.57 10.16 0.89
CA LEU A 39 -25.79 9.36 1.07
C LEU A 39 -25.52 8.01 1.76
N VAL A 40 -24.26 7.58 1.80
CA VAL A 40 -23.79 6.43 2.56
C VAL A 40 -22.71 6.97 3.50
N PRO A 41 -23.10 7.45 4.71
CA PRO A 41 -22.14 7.96 5.68
C PRO A 41 -21.06 6.93 5.97
N ASN A 42 -19.80 7.38 6.00
CA ASN A 42 -18.66 6.52 6.21
C ASN A 42 -17.56 7.19 7.00
N SER A 43 -16.80 6.40 7.74
CA SER A 43 -15.63 6.77 8.51
C SER A 43 -14.47 5.90 8.06
N SER A 44 -13.43 6.50 7.47
CA SER A 44 -12.30 5.73 6.95
C SER A 44 -11.65 4.85 8.03
N PRO A 45 -11.20 3.64 7.67
CA PRO A 45 -10.51 2.76 8.59
C PRO A 45 -9.17 3.34 9.06
N VAL A 46 -8.79 3.03 10.29
CA VAL A 46 -7.56 3.55 10.92
C VAL A 46 -6.60 2.41 11.20
N PHE A 47 -5.40 2.47 10.63
CA PHE A 47 -4.32 1.53 10.92
C PHE A 47 -3.90 1.60 12.40
N VAL A 48 -3.68 0.43 13.01
CA VAL A 48 -3.34 0.35 14.45
C VAL A 48 -1.85 0.55 14.75
N ASN A 49 -0.99 0.54 13.73
CA ASN A 49 0.47 0.58 13.86
C ASN A 49 1.10 1.46 12.78
N ASP A 50 2.27 2.04 13.11
CA ASP A 50 3.06 2.83 12.16
C ASP A 50 3.66 1.95 11.05
N ALA A 51 3.71 2.50 9.84
CA ALA A 51 4.08 1.82 8.59
C ALA A 51 5.60 1.61 8.38
N VAL A 52 6.36 1.27 9.43
CA VAL A 52 7.79 0.93 9.31
C VAL A 52 8.03 -0.53 9.67
N ALA A 53 8.30 -1.35 8.65
CA ALA A 53 8.61 -2.77 8.81
C ALA A 53 10.12 -3.03 8.75
N ASN A 54 10.66 -3.63 9.81
CA ASN A 54 12.00 -4.20 9.80
C ASN A 54 11.90 -5.70 9.54
N VAL A 55 12.46 -6.17 8.42
CA VAL A 55 12.44 -7.60 8.06
C VAL A 55 13.79 -8.22 8.35
N CYS A 56 13.80 -9.31 9.10
CA CYS A 56 15.02 -10.07 9.39
C CYS A 56 15.49 -10.82 8.14
N ALA A 57 16.73 -10.59 7.73
CA ALA A 57 17.31 -11.32 6.58
C ALA A 57 17.30 -12.83 6.86
N ASN A 58 16.86 -13.61 5.87
CA ASN A 58 16.73 -15.06 5.95
C ASN A 58 15.83 -15.58 7.09
N ASP A 59 14.92 -14.75 7.61
CA ASP A 59 13.89 -15.19 8.55
C ASP A 59 12.51 -14.63 8.15
N THR A 60 11.46 -15.23 8.69
CA THR A 60 10.10 -14.75 8.51
C THR A 60 9.82 -13.62 9.47
N THR A 61 9.38 -12.48 8.94
CA THR A 61 8.83 -11.40 9.75
C THR A 61 7.33 -11.27 9.49
N TYR A 62 6.57 -11.11 10.58
CA TYR A 62 5.15 -10.76 10.53
C TYR A 62 4.97 -9.29 10.87
N ILE A 63 4.17 -8.59 10.08
CA ILE A 63 3.83 -7.17 10.27
C ILE A 63 2.33 -7.04 10.35
N LEU A 64 1.86 -6.29 11.35
CA LEU A 64 0.45 -5.95 11.53
C LEU A 64 0.12 -4.71 10.68
N ASN A 65 -0.53 -4.91 9.53
CA ASN A 65 -1.11 -3.83 8.74
C ASN A 65 -2.64 -3.79 8.89
N ASN A 66 -3.16 -4.32 10.00
CA ASN A 66 -4.60 -4.28 10.21
C ASN A 66 -5.06 -2.85 10.51
N ALA A 67 -6.24 -2.52 10.02
CA ALA A 67 -6.97 -1.31 10.34
C ALA A 67 -8.26 -1.66 11.07
N VAL A 68 -8.82 -0.66 11.73
CA VAL A 68 -10.11 -0.75 12.43
C VAL A 68 -11.06 0.22 11.77
N ASP A 69 -12.20 -0.31 11.34
CA ASP A 69 -13.29 0.47 10.79
C ASP A 69 -14.28 0.89 11.90
N PRO A 70 -14.53 2.20 12.11
CA PRO A 70 -15.47 2.66 13.14
C PRO A 70 -16.93 2.29 12.88
N ASP A 71 -17.31 2.10 11.61
CA ASP A 71 -18.68 1.78 11.20
C ASP A 71 -18.96 0.26 11.15
N GLY A 72 -17.91 -0.55 11.37
CA GLY A 72 -17.97 -2.01 11.42
C GLY A 72 -17.96 -2.67 10.05
N ASP A 73 -17.45 -1.98 9.03
CA ASP A 73 -17.38 -2.52 7.69
C ASP A 73 -16.32 -3.60 7.49
N GLN A 74 -16.53 -4.41 6.45
CA GLN A 74 -15.58 -5.44 6.09
C GLN A 74 -14.38 -4.81 5.39
N LEU A 75 -13.21 -4.93 6.01
CA LEU A 75 -11.94 -4.56 5.42
C LEU A 75 -11.33 -5.73 4.64
N VAL A 76 -10.81 -5.44 3.45
CA VAL A 76 -10.09 -6.40 2.60
C VAL A 76 -8.73 -5.84 2.24
N TYR A 77 -7.68 -6.59 2.55
CA TYR A 77 -6.29 -6.17 2.36
C TYR A 77 -5.68 -6.79 1.11
N SER A 78 -4.88 -6.01 0.38
CA SER A 78 -4.12 -6.49 -0.76
C SER A 78 -2.79 -5.74 -0.89
N PHE A 79 -1.90 -6.23 -1.76
CA PHE A 79 -0.75 -5.42 -2.16
C PHE A 79 -1.13 -4.55 -3.35
N GLY A 80 -0.65 -3.30 -3.32
CA GLY A 80 -0.86 -2.32 -4.36
C GLY A 80 0.40 -1.96 -5.14
N THR A 81 0.21 -1.08 -6.12
CA THR A 81 1.33 -0.40 -6.79
C THR A 81 1.59 0.93 -6.08
N PRO A 82 2.81 1.19 -5.58
CA PRO A 82 3.08 2.43 -4.86
C PRO A 82 2.96 3.66 -5.77
N TYR A 83 2.37 4.74 -5.25
CA TYR A 83 2.29 6.01 -5.96
C TYR A 83 3.50 6.91 -5.73
N GLY A 84 3.77 7.73 -6.73
CA GLY A 84 4.83 8.73 -6.71
C GLY A 84 4.26 10.12 -6.76
N GLY A 85 4.91 11.04 -6.05
CA GLY A 85 4.64 12.46 -6.17
C GLY A 85 5.46 13.08 -7.29
N THR A 86 4.82 13.74 -8.24
CA THR A 86 5.50 14.54 -9.28
C THR A 86 6.02 15.88 -8.73
N SER A 87 5.43 16.38 -7.64
CA SER A 87 5.85 17.59 -6.92
C SER A 87 5.40 17.54 -5.45
N LEU A 88 6.07 18.28 -4.56
CA LEU A 88 5.61 18.55 -3.19
C LEU A 88 4.63 19.74 -3.13
N THR A 89 4.50 20.49 -4.21
CA THR A 89 3.48 21.54 -4.36
C THR A 89 2.17 20.90 -4.78
N LEU A 90 1.05 21.41 -4.27
CA LEU A 90 -0.28 21.02 -4.75
C LEU A 90 -0.31 21.16 -6.29
N PRO A 91 -0.57 20.09 -7.05
CA PRO A 91 -0.56 20.15 -8.50
C PRO A 91 -1.74 20.98 -8.99
N ALA A 92 -1.52 21.76 -10.05
CA ALA A 92 -2.58 22.55 -10.70
C ALA A 92 -3.68 21.65 -11.28
N THR A 93 -3.32 20.42 -11.66
CA THR A 93 -4.24 19.36 -12.08
C THR A 93 -3.90 18.10 -11.30
N TRP A 94 -4.88 17.56 -10.58
CA TRP A 94 -4.69 16.31 -9.83
C TRP A 94 -5.03 15.11 -10.72
N PRO A 95 -4.06 14.29 -11.18
CA PRO A 95 -4.39 13.03 -11.84
C PRO A 95 -5.05 12.10 -10.83
N ILE A 96 -6.21 11.56 -11.19
CA ILE A 96 -6.95 10.60 -10.36
C ILE A 96 -7.10 9.29 -11.16
N PRO A 97 -6.62 8.14 -10.65
CA PRO A 97 -5.80 8.01 -9.43
C PRO A 97 -4.42 8.69 -9.59
N PRO A 98 -3.68 8.91 -8.48
CA PRO A 98 -2.33 9.44 -8.55
C PRO A 98 -1.41 8.63 -9.47
N VAL A 99 -0.29 9.21 -9.87
CA VAL A 99 0.67 8.54 -10.76
C VAL A 99 1.41 7.44 -10.00
N THR A 100 1.36 6.21 -10.50
CA THR A 100 2.10 5.07 -9.94
C THR A 100 3.60 5.16 -10.26
N ILE A 101 4.45 4.65 -9.36
CA ILE A 101 5.88 4.40 -9.67
C ILE A 101 6.02 2.97 -10.19
N PRO A 102 6.63 2.76 -11.37
CA PRO A 102 6.83 1.41 -11.89
C PRO A 102 7.88 0.64 -11.09
N PHE A 103 7.63 -0.67 -10.94
CA PHE A 103 8.62 -1.61 -10.42
C PHE A 103 9.80 -1.75 -11.40
N VAL A 104 10.99 -2.01 -10.86
CA VAL A 104 12.15 -2.44 -11.66
C VAL A 104 11.90 -3.89 -12.13
N THR A 105 12.45 -4.26 -13.30
CA THR A 105 12.39 -5.63 -13.81
C THR A 105 12.76 -6.66 -12.74
N GLY A 106 11.92 -7.68 -12.58
CA GLY A 106 12.08 -8.73 -11.56
C GLY A 106 11.24 -8.51 -10.30
N TYR A 107 10.61 -7.35 -10.16
CA TYR A 107 9.66 -7.02 -9.09
C TYR A 107 8.28 -6.70 -9.67
N ASP A 108 7.24 -7.02 -8.91
CA ASP A 108 5.86 -6.67 -9.22
C ASP A 108 5.05 -6.59 -7.91
N VAL A 109 3.78 -6.21 -8.00
CA VAL A 109 2.86 -6.11 -6.85
C VAL A 109 2.75 -7.42 -6.06
N VAL A 110 2.84 -8.57 -6.74
CA VAL A 110 2.72 -9.90 -6.13
C VAL A 110 4.06 -10.35 -5.53
N ASN A 111 5.18 -9.88 -6.10
CA ASN A 111 6.55 -10.22 -5.71
C ASN A 111 7.35 -8.93 -5.44
N PRO A 112 6.95 -8.10 -4.45
CA PRO A 112 7.60 -6.81 -4.21
C PRO A 112 9.02 -6.95 -3.64
N LEU A 113 9.37 -8.11 -3.08
CA LEU A 113 10.73 -8.48 -2.66
C LEU A 113 11.50 -9.26 -3.74
N GLY A 114 10.92 -9.41 -4.93
CA GLY A 114 11.44 -10.19 -6.04
C GLY A 114 11.02 -11.66 -5.94
N ARG A 115 11.04 -12.37 -7.08
CA ARG A 115 10.71 -13.79 -7.13
C ARG A 115 11.80 -14.64 -6.46
N ALA A 116 11.38 -15.67 -5.73
CA ALA A 116 12.31 -16.64 -5.15
C ALA A 116 13.09 -17.38 -6.25
N ALA A 117 14.42 -17.24 -6.23
CA ALA A 117 15.31 -18.05 -7.07
C ALA A 117 15.60 -19.43 -6.46
N ASN A 118 15.54 -19.55 -5.13
CA ASN A 118 15.82 -20.77 -4.35
C ASN A 118 14.83 -20.88 -3.19
N PHE A 119 14.63 -22.06 -2.62
CA PHE A 119 13.84 -22.25 -1.39
C PHE A 119 14.71 -22.03 -0.14
N PRO A 120 14.24 -21.35 0.93
CA PRO A 120 12.91 -20.72 1.10
C PRO A 120 12.75 -19.30 0.50
N GLY A 121 13.78 -18.74 -0.13
CA GLY A 121 13.68 -17.60 -1.05
C GLY A 121 13.08 -16.32 -0.48
N ASN A 122 12.67 -15.44 -1.40
CA ASN A 122 11.95 -14.21 -1.09
C ASN A 122 10.45 -14.46 -1.19
N TYR A 123 9.67 -13.95 -0.24
CA TYR A 123 8.22 -13.90 -0.36
C TYR A 123 7.64 -12.71 0.39
N ALA A 124 6.50 -12.25 -0.10
CA ALA A 124 5.63 -11.30 0.55
C ALA A 124 4.20 -11.82 0.39
N ASN A 125 3.40 -11.77 1.45
CA ASN A 125 1.98 -12.05 1.37
C ASN A 125 1.24 -11.24 2.44
N VAL A 126 0.03 -10.77 2.14
CA VAL A 126 -0.88 -10.16 3.11
C VAL A 126 -2.12 -11.04 3.23
N ASN A 127 -2.55 -11.31 4.47
CA ASN A 127 -3.82 -11.98 4.70
C ASN A 127 -4.96 -10.99 4.44
N ALA A 128 -5.78 -11.28 3.43
CA ALA A 128 -6.84 -10.39 2.98
C ALA A 128 -7.94 -10.11 4.01
N THR A 129 -8.05 -10.89 5.09
CA THR A 129 -9.05 -10.68 6.15
C THR A 129 -8.46 -10.04 7.39
N THR A 130 -7.21 -10.37 7.73
CA THR A 130 -6.58 -9.92 8.99
C THR A 130 -5.60 -8.78 8.83
N GLY A 131 -5.17 -8.43 7.60
CA GLY A 131 -4.13 -7.42 7.37
C GLY A 131 -2.73 -7.83 7.83
N ILE A 132 -2.56 -9.06 8.34
CA ILE A 132 -1.26 -9.57 8.76
C ILE A 132 -0.44 -9.91 7.52
N SER A 133 0.69 -9.24 7.36
CA SER A 133 1.64 -9.52 6.29
C SER A 133 2.80 -10.37 6.76
N LYS A 134 3.26 -11.24 5.88
CA LYS A 134 4.37 -12.16 6.07
C LYS A 134 5.44 -11.88 5.03
N TYR A 135 6.64 -11.55 5.49
CA TYR A 135 7.78 -11.21 4.65
C TYR A 135 8.97 -12.12 4.93
N ARG A 136 9.75 -12.39 3.90
CA ARG A 136 11.09 -12.97 3.97
C ARG A 136 11.90 -12.48 2.79
N THR A 137 13.16 -12.12 3.03
CA THR A 137 14.12 -11.80 1.97
C THR A 137 15.49 -12.40 2.28
N ALA A 138 16.18 -12.85 1.25
CA ALA A 138 17.58 -13.28 1.29
C ALA A 138 18.55 -12.18 0.84
N ALA A 139 18.06 -10.96 0.64
CA ALA A 139 18.90 -9.82 0.26
C ALA A 139 19.89 -9.44 1.35
N ASN A 140 20.94 -8.70 0.96
CA ASN A 140 21.94 -8.19 1.87
C ASN A 140 21.29 -7.26 2.91
N LEU A 141 21.84 -7.25 4.13
CA LEU A 141 21.42 -6.33 5.18
C LEU A 141 21.48 -4.88 4.68
N GLY A 142 20.45 -4.10 5.01
CA GLY A 142 20.32 -2.71 4.55
C GLY A 142 19.63 -2.55 3.18
N THR A 143 19.25 -3.64 2.50
CA THR A 143 18.43 -3.54 1.29
C THR A 143 17.03 -3.03 1.65
N LEU A 144 16.62 -1.93 1.03
CA LEU A 144 15.30 -1.32 1.25
C LEU A 144 14.35 -1.64 0.10
N TYR A 145 13.09 -1.89 0.45
CA TYR A 145 11.99 -2.18 -0.47
C TYR A 145 10.81 -1.29 -0.13
N VAL A 146 9.98 -0.98 -1.12
CA VAL A 146 8.62 -0.49 -0.88
C VAL A 146 7.62 -1.63 -1.05
N VAL A 147 6.67 -1.75 -0.14
CA VAL A 147 5.48 -2.58 -0.31
C VAL A 147 4.28 -1.67 0.00
N ALA A 148 3.36 -1.52 -0.94
CA ALA A 148 2.09 -0.83 -0.71
C ALA A 148 1.06 -1.86 -0.23
N VAL A 149 0.24 -1.49 0.75
CA VAL A 149 -0.84 -2.32 1.27
C VAL A 149 -2.12 -1.53 1.16
N ASP A 150 -3.00 -2.00 0.28
CA ASP A 150 -4.27 -1.34 -0.01
C ASP A 150 -5.36 -1.99 0.87
N VAL A 151 -6.27 -1.17 1.38
CA VAL A 151 -7.42 -1.56 2.19
C VAL A 151 -8.70 -1.14 1.47
N SER A 152 -9.52 -2.12 1.11
CA SER A 152 -10.84 -1.87 0.55
C SER A 152 -11.92 -2.11 1.59
N GLU A 153 -12.84 -1.17 1.73
CA GLU A 153 -13.95 -1.22 2.68
C GLU A 153 -15.25 -1.62 1.99
N PHE A 154 -15.93 -2.61 2.57
CA PHE A 154 -17.17 -3.16 2.03
C PHE A 154 -18.29 -3.17 3.05
N ARG A 155 -19.43 -2.57 2.66
CA ARG A 155 -20.67 -2.57 3.43
C ARG A 155 -21.71 -3.50 2.83
N THR A 156 -22.48 -4.18 3.69
CA THR A 156 -23.65 -4.93 3.23
C THR A 156 -24.88 -4.04 3.25
N ILE A 157 -25.40 -3.70 2.06
CA ILE A 157 -26.57 -2.85 1.86
C ILE A 157 -27.64 -3.69 1.15
N ASN A 158 -28.80 -3.88 1.78
CA ASN A 158 -29.91 -4.70 1.26
C ASN A 158 -29.47 -6.12 0.85
N GLY A 159 -28.62 -6.76 1.67
CA GLY A 159 -28.10 -8.11 1.42
C GLY A 159 -27.04 -8.20 0.32
N ARG A 160 -26.61 -7.07 -0.26
CA ARG A 160 -25.53 -7.02 -1.24
C ARG A 160 -24.29 -6.38 -0.66
N ARG A 161 -23.13 -7.01 -0.87
CA ARG A 161 -21.82 -6.45 -0.56
C ARG A 161 -21.49 -5.35 -1.58
N VAL A 162 -21.19 -4.15 -1.08
CA VAL A 162 -20.91 -2.95 -1.88
C VAL A 162 -19.56 -2.40 -1.44
N LEU A 163 -18.67 -2.14 -2.40
CA LEU A 163 -17.44 -1.39 -2.17
C LEU A 163 -17.80 0.07 -1.90
N ILE A 164 -17.33 0.61 -0.78
CA ILE A 164 -17.65 1.98 -0.35
C ILE A 164 -16.40 2.86 -0.24
N GLU A 165 -15.23 2.28 0.01
CA GLU A 165 -13.98 3.04 0.12
C GLU A 165 -12.75 2.16 -0.26
N ASN A 166 -11.69 2.81 -0.73
CA ASN A 166 -10.37 2.21 -0.90
C ASN A 166 -9.35 3.19 -0.32
N ASP A 167 -8.41 2.66 0.44
CA ASP A 167 -7.34 3.38 1.13
C ASP A 167 -5.99 2.74 0.81
N ASP A 168 -4.98 3.57 0.51
CA ASP A 168 -3.60 3.14 0.21
C ASP A 168 -2.56 3.79 1.15
#